data_AF-A0A7X3NU39-F1
#
_entry.id   AF-A0A7X3NU39-F1
#
_cell.length_a   1.000
_cell.length_b   1.000
_cell.length_c   1.000
_cell.angle_alpha   90.00
_cell.angle_beta   90.00
_cell.angle_gamma   90.00
#
_symmetry.space_group_name_H-M   'P 1'
#
loop_
_entity.id
_entity.type
_entity.pdbx_description
1 polymer ?
#
loop_
_entity_poly.entity_id
_entity_poly.type
_entity_poly.pdbx_seq_one_letter_code
_entity_poly.pdbx_strand_id
1 'polypeptide(L)'
;MLQRCGDASTMKSAKNRFYPDDVLYGKLRSYLDKAVIAEMEGICSTDILVFTANSKVAPRFLVYLLHTEAFVNHAVATSTGISHPRTSWDSLGKFTFALPLSSEQRSIAAVFQAIDEKTTTLEREVELIDELFHATLEELMTGQRSAVSLIESGEIQ
;
A
#
# COMPACT_ATOMS: atom_id res chain seq x y z
N MET A 1 15.54 -8.72 13.38
CA MET A 1 15.32 -7.38 12.81
C MET A 1 16.45 -7.06 11.85
N LEU A 2 16.19 -6.85 10.55
CA LEU A 2 17.22 -6.49 9.58
C LEU A 2 17.55 -4.99 9.73
N GLN A 3 18.78 -4.63 10.11
CA GLN A 3 19.17 -3.25 10.43
C GLN A 3 20.01 -2.54 9.35
N ARG A 4 20.08 -3.09 8.13
CA ARG A 4 20.95 -2.51 7.09
C ARG A 4 20.21 -1.46 6.27
N CYS A 5 20.46 -0.19 6.55
CA CYS A 5 20.08 0.93 5.69
C CYS A 5 21.26 1.30 4.78
N GLY A 6 21.00 1.51 3.49
CA GLY A 6 22.02 1.95 2.53
C GLY A 6 22.09 3.47 2.44
N ASP A 7 23.27 4.00 2.09
CA ASP A 7 23.45 5.44 1.86
C ASP A 7 23.34 5.76 0.36
N ALA A 8 22.51 6.75 0.02
CA ALA A 8 22.36 7.28 -1.34
C ALA A 8 23.70 7.73 -1.95
N SER A 9 24.63 8.27 -1.14
CA SER A 9 25.94 8.72 -1.60
C SER A 9 26.81 7.58 -2.16
N THR A 10 26.55 6.33 -1.74
CA THR A 10 27.31 5.15 -2.14
C THR A 10 26.76 4.49 -3.41
N MET A 11 25.64 4.98 -3.96
CA MET A 11 24.99 4.38 -5.12
C MET A 11 25.59 4.85 -6.44
N LYS A 12 26.00 3.90 -7.28
CA LYS A 12 26.53 4.18 -8.64
C LYS A 12 25.44 4.23 -9.73
N SER A 13 24.30 3.59 -9.50
CA SER A 13 23.22 3.52 -10.48
C SER A 13 22.23 4.66 -10.28
N ALA A 14 21.63 5.14 -11.36
CA ALA A 14 20.55 6.12 -11.31
C ALA A 14 19.43 5.68 -10.36
N LYS A 15 18.87 6.66 -9.63
CA LYS A 15 17.76 6.51 -8.69
C LYS A 15 16.84 7.70 -8.82
N ASN A 16 15.57 7.47 -8.56
CA ASN A 16 14.61 8.55 -8.44
C ASN A 16 14.51 8.92 -6.96
N ARG A 17 14.42 10.22 -6.68
CA ARG A 17 14.16 10.75 -5.34
C ARG A 17 12.66 11.02 -5.22
N PHE A 18 12.11 10.81 -4.04
CA PHE A 18 10.72 11.11 -3.74
C PHE A 18 10.61 11.76 -2.36
N TYR A 19 9.52 12.48 -2.16
CA TYR A 19 9.19 13.19 -0.94
C TYR A 19 7.85 12.68 -0.38
N PRO A 20 7.50 13.02 0.87
CA PRO A 20 6.16 12.79 1.38
C PRO A 20 5.10 13.35 0.43
N ASP A 21 3.98 12.64 0.31
CA ASP A 21 2.86 12.90 -0.60
C ASP A 21 3.14 12.65 -2.10
N ASP A 22 4.34 12.25 -2.51
CA ASP A 22 4.53 11.69 -3.85
C ASP A 22 3.85 10.33 -3.98
N VAL A 23 3.30 10.02 -5.16
CA VAL A 23 2.73 8.69 -5.45
C VAL A 23 3.78 7.83 -6.18
N LEU A 24 4.17 6.72 -5.57
CA LEU A 24 5.14 5.77 -6.09
C LEU A 24 4.42 4.69 -6.88
N TYR A 25 4.76 4.53 -8.16
CA TYR A 25 4.12 3.55 -9.05
C TYR A 25 5.12 2.55 -9.61
N GLY A 26 4.82 1.25 -9.49
CA GLY A 26 5.66 0.18 -10.01
C GLY A 26 5.48 -0.02 -11.52
N LYS A 27 6.44 0.42 -12.33
CA LYS A 27 6.32 0.34 -13.80
C LYS A 27 6.44 -1.09 -14.36
N LEU A 28 7.11 -1.98 -13.63
CA LEU A 28 7.32 -3.38 -14.01
C LEU A 28 6.10 -4.21 -13.63
N ARG A 29 5.54 -4.94 -14.62
CA ARG A 29 4.34 -5.77 -14.46
C ARG A 29 3.19 -4.96 -13.88
N SER A 30 2.76 -3.94 -14.64
CA SER A 30 1.70 -2.99 -14.26
C SER A 30 0.37 -3.64 -13.86
N TYR A 31 0.10 -4.86 -14.36
CA TYR A 31 -1.05 -5.68 -13.96
C TYR A 31 -1.04 -6.12 -12.48
N LEU A 32 0.09 -5.97 -11.77
CA LEU A 32 0.16 -6.21 -10.32
C LEU A 32 -0.36 -5.04 -9.50
N ASP A 33 -0.75 -3.94 -10.15
CA ASP A 33 -1.41 -2.78 -9.55
C ASP A 33 -0.72 -2.25 -8.28
N LYS A 34 0.51 -1.77 -8.48
CA LYS A 34 1.36 -1.29 -7.38
C LYS A 34 1.46 0.22 -7.44
N ALA A 35 0.65 0.89 -6.63
CA ALA A 35 0.75 2.31 -6.34
C ALA A 35 0.68 2.54 -4.83
N VAL A 36 1.41 3.52 -4.31
CA VAL A 36 1.37 3.88 -2.89
C VAL A 36 1.74 5.35 -2.71
N ILE A 37 1.21 6.01 -1.68
CA ILE A 37 1.64 7.35 -1.30
C ILE A 37 2.89 7.22 -0.41
N ALA A 38 3.92 8.00 -0.70
CA ALA A 38 5.08 8.08 0.15
C ALA A 38 4.76 8.82 1.46
N GLU A 39 4.98 8.17 2.60
CA GLU A 39 4.85 8.76 3.94
C GLU A 39 6.12 9.49 4.40
N MET A 40 7.23 9.24 3.71
CA MET A 40 8.55 9.74 4.04
C MET A 40 9.34 10.09 2.79
N GLU A 41 10.43 10.84 2.97
CA GLU A 41 11.39 11.10 1.92
C GLU A 41 12.30 9.89 1.68
N GLY A 42 12.69 9.67 0.43
CA GLY A 42 13.64 8.60 0.11
C GLY A 42 14.11 8.57 -1.33
N ILE A 43 14.75 7.45 -1.67
CA ILE A 43 15.17 7.14 -3.03
C ILE A 43 14.66 5.77 -3.44
N CYS A 44 14.28 5.63 -4.71
CA CYS A 44 13.74 4.38 -5.25
C CYS A 44 14.46 3.97 -6.54
N SER A 45 14.30 2.69 -6.90
CA SER A 45 14.80 2.14 -8.16
C SER A 45 14.19 2.88 -9.36
N THR A 46 14.85 2.82 -10.51
CA THR A 46 14.31 3.37 -11.77
C THR A 46 13.10 2.60 -12.29
N ASP A 47 12.81 1.41 -11.74
CA ASP A 47 11.56 0.68 -11.99
C ASP A 47 10.35 1.25 -11.23
N ILE A 48 10.55 2.25 -10.37
CA ILE A 48 9.49 3.00 -9.70
C ILE A 48 9.40 4.40 -10.33
N LEU A 49 8.21 4.77 -10.79
CA LEU A 49 7.90 6.13 -11.25
C LEU A 49 7.38 6.94 -10.07
N VAL A 50 7.83 8.18 -9.95
CA VAL A 50 7.44 9.11 -8.87
C VAL A 50 6.49 10.14 -9.43
N PHE A 51 5.22 10.05 -9.09
CA PHE A 51 4.17 10.96 -9.50
C PHE A 51 3.98 12.05 -8.44
N THR A 52 4.42 13.27 -8.75
CA THR A 52 4.17 14.45 -7.92
C THR A 52 2.87 15.13 -8.36
N ALA A 53 1.89 15.16 -7.46
CA ALA A 53 0.61 15.83 -7.71
C ALA A 53 0.82 17.36 -7.83
N ASN A 54 0.19 17.97 -8.84
CA ASN A 54 0.19 19.43 -8.98
C ASN A 54 -0.99 20.05 -8.21
N SER A 55 -1.12 21.38 -8.23
CA SER A 55 -2.17 22.10 -7.49
C SER A 55 -3.61 21.75 -7.86
N LYS A 56 -3.85 21.00 -8.94
CA LYS A 56 -5.19 20.59 -9.40
C LYS A 56 -5.61 19.20 -8.91
N VAL A 57 -4.66 18.38 -8.46
CA VAL A 57 -4.90 16.97 -8.12
C VAL A 57 -4.45 16.71 -6.69
N ALA A 58 -5.34 16.22 -5.84
CA ALA A 58 -4.96 15.80 -4.49
C ALA A 58 -4.16 14.49 -4.55
N PRO A 59 -3.00 14.37 -3.86
CA PRO A 59 -2.19 13.15 -3.85
C PRO A 59 -2.96 11.87 -3.50
N ARG A 60 -3.83 11.94 -2.48
CA ARG A 60 -4.66 10.79 -2.08
C ARG A 60 -5.69 10.41 -3.14
N PHE A 61 -6.28 11.39 -3.83
CA PHE A 61 -7.14 11.08 -4.96
C PHE A 61 -6.36 10.43 -6.11
N LEU A 62 -5.14 10.91 -6.37
CA LEU A 62 -4.29 10.36 -7.42
C LEU A 62 -3.97 8.88 -7.17
N VAL A 63 -3.59 8.47 -5.96
CA VAL A 63 -3.28 7.05 -5.72
C VAL A 63 -4.50 6.15 -5.99
N TYR A 64 -5.70 6.56 -5.55
CA TYR A 64 -6.92 5.80 -5.83
C TYR A 64 -7.27 5.78 -7.31
N LEU A 65 -7.01 6.87 -8.04
CA LEU A 65 -7.15 6.90 -9.50
C LEU A 65 -6.23 5.88 -10.18
N LEU A 66 -4.99 5.73 -9.71
CA LEU A 66 -4.03 4.77 -10.28
C LEU A 66 -4.46 3.32 -10.06
N HIS A 67 -5.24 3.04 -9.02
CA HIS A 67 -5.83 1.73 -8.75
C HIS A 67 -7.13 1.44 -9.52
N THR A 68 -7.61 2.39 -10.34
CA THR A 68 -8.80 2.14 -11.16
C THR A 68 -8.48 1.16 -12.29
N GLU A 69 -9.44 0.29 -12.62
CA GLU A 69 -9.30 -0.63 -13.76
C GLU A 69 -8.96 0.11 -15.06
N ALA A 70 -9.54 1.30 -15.26
CA ALA A 70 -9.25 2.12 -16.44
C ALA A 70 -7.76 2.48 -16.55
N PHE A 71 -7.15 2.92 -15.45
CA PHE A 71 -5.72 3.23 -15.43
C PHE A 71 -4.87 1.99 -15.57
N VAL A 72 -5.16 0.92 -14.82
CA VAL A 72 -4.40 -0.34 -14.86
C VAL A 72 -4.44 -0.95 -16.26
N ASN A 73 -5.61 -0.99 -16.90
CA ASN A 73 -5.76 -1.50 -18.27
C ASN A 73 -4.97 -0.66 -19.27
N HIS A 74 -4.98 0.67 -19.15
CA HIS A 74 -4.15 1.55 -19.98
C HIS A 74 -2.66 1.27 -19.78
N ALA A 75 -2.21 1.14 -18.53
CA ALA A 75 -0.82 0.84 -18.19
C ALA A 75 -0.36 -0.51 -18.74
N VAL A 76 -1.23 -1.53 -18.69
CA VAL A 76 -0.96 -2.86 -19.26
C VAL A 76 -0.92 -2.82 -20.78
N ALA A 77 -1.91 -2.20 -21.42
CA ALA A 77 -2.01 -2.12 -22.88
C ALA A 77 -0.85 -1.36 -23.52
N THR A 78 -0.25 -0.42 -22.79
CA THR A 78 0.88 0.40 -23.26
C THR A 78 2.24 -0.09 -22.76
N SER A 79 2.29 -1.26 -22.10
CA SER A 79 3.53 -1.87 -21.65
C SER A 79 4.28 -2.56 -22.79
N THR A 80 5.61 -2.58 -22.68
CA THR A 80 6.50 -3.21 -23.68
C THR A 80 7.38 -4.27 -23.04
N GLY A 81 7.73 -5.31 -23.81
CA GLY A 81 8.51 -6.46 -23.37
C GLY A 81 7.65 -7.67 -22.99
N ILE A 82 8.15 -8.88 -23.30
CA ILE A 82 7.38 -10.13 -23.19
C ILE A 82 7.44 -10.71 -21.78
N SER A 83 8.64 -10.96 -21.25
CA SER A 83 8.82 -11.63 -19.95
C SER A 83 8.67 -10.68 -18.75
N HIS A 84 9.04 -9.41 -18.94
CA HIS A 84 9.06 -8.39 -17.90
C HIS A 84 8.50 -7.08 -18.46
N PRO A 85 7.17 -7.06 -18.75
CA PRO A 85 6.54 -5.91 -19.37
C PRO A 85 6.71 -4.67 -18.50
N ARG A 86 7.12 -3.56 -19.10
CA ARG A 86 7.30 -2.27 -18.44
C ARG A 86 6.47 -1.22 -19.16
N THR A 87 5.77 -0.41 -18.38
CA THR A 87 5.23 0.86 -18.88
C THR A 87 6.26 1.98 -18.76
N SER A 88 5.94 3.14 -19.32
CA SER A 88 6.82 4.31 -19.39
C SER A 88 6.08 5.60 -19.03
N TRP A 89 6.82 6.64 -18.66
CA TRP A 89 6.27 7.98 -18.45
C TRP A 89 5.48 8.50 -19.65
N ASP A 90 6.02 8.34 -20.86
CA ASP A 90 5.37 8.77 -22.10
C ASP A 90 4.06 8.02 -22.36
N SER A 91 4.05 6.71 -22.07
CA SER A 91 2.84 5.88 -22.20
C SER A 91 1.75 6.27 -21.21
N LEU A 92 2.11 6.41 -19.93
CA LEU A 92 1.15 6.72 -18.87
C LEU A 92 0.65 8.16 -18.94
N GLY A 93 1.50 9.11 -19.36
CA GLY A 93 1.14 10.52 -19.50
C GLY A 93 0.05 10.79 -20.55
N LYS A 94 -0.25 9.80 -21.42
CA LYS A 94 -1.34 9.85 -22.41
C LYS A 94 -2.68 9.39 -21.85
N PHE A 95 -2.73 8.88 -20.62
CA PHE A 95 -3.97 8.50 -19.98
C PHE A 95 -4.81 9.75 -19.68
N THR A 96 -6.10 9.70 -20.03
CA THR A 96 -7.05 10.79 -19.80
C THR A 96 -8.17 10.34 -18.87
N PHE A 97 -8.58 11.21 -17.96
CA PHE A 97 -9.66 10.96 -17.02
C PHE A 97 -10.47 12.25 -16.79
N ALA A 98 -11.71 12.10 -16.35
CA ALA A 98 -12.50 13.24 -15.88
C ALA A 98 -11.91 13.71 -14.55
N LEU A 99 -11.44 14.95 -14.49
CA LEU A 99 -10.90 15.54 -13.27
C LEU A 99 -12.02 16.21 -12.46
N PRO A 100 -12.45 15.62 -11.33
CA PRO A 100 -13.49 16.23 -10.49
C PRO A 100 -12.97 17.49 -9.80
N LEU A 101 -13.91 18.28 -9.25
CA LEU A 101 -13.56 19.47 -8.46
C LEU A 101 -12.75 19.10 -7.22
N SER A 102 -11.92 20.00 -6.72
CA SER A 102 -11.03 19.72 -5.59
C SER A 102 -11.79 19.28 -4.32
N SER A 103 -13.01 19.77 -4.09
CA SER A 103 -13.86 19.33 -2.98
C SER A 103 -14.31 17.88 -3.12
N GLU A 104 -14.67 17.48 -4.34
CA GLU A 104 -15.10 16.13 -4.67
C GLU A 104 -13.92 15.15 -4.61
N GLN A 105 -12.74 15.54 -5.11
CA GLN A 105 -11.51 14.76 -4.95
C GLN A 105 -11.22 14.43 -3.48
N ARG A 106 -11.35 15.43 -2.59
CA ARG A 106 -11.17 15.23 -1.14
C ARG A 106 -12.23 14.31 -0.55
N SER A 107 -13.49 14.47 -0.95
CA SER A 107 -14.58 13.62 -0.48
C SER A 107 -14.37 12.16 -0.88
N ILE A 108 -14.00 11.92 -2.15
CA ILE A 108 -13.69 10.58 -2.66
C ILE A 108 -12.52 9.99 -1.87
N ALA A 109 -11.42 10.73 -1.74
CA ALA A 109 -10.24 10.27 -1.03
C ALA A 109 -10.53 9.97 0.45
N ALA A 110 -11.36 10.77 1.12
CA ALA A 110 -11.73 10.55 2.51
C ALA A 110 -12.53 9.25 2.71
N VAL A 111 -13.45 8.93 1.78
CA VAL A 111 -14.23 7.67 1.84
C VAL A 111 -13.32 6.46 1.69
N PHE A 112 -12.46 6.43 0.67
CA PHE A 112 -11.54 5.31 0.48
C PHE A 112 -10.53 5.19 1.60
N GLN A 113 -10.02 6.31 2.11
CA GLN A 113 -9.11 6.30 3.26
C GLN A 113 -9.78 5.68 4.50
N ALA A 114 -11.03 6.01 4.79
CA ALA A 114 -11.75 5.42 5.91
C ALA A 114 -11.94 3.90 5.75
N ILE A 115 -12.12 3.42 4.52
CA ILE A 115 -12.21 1.98 4.20
C ILE A 115 -10.86 1.30 4.42
N ASP A 116 -9.76 1.89 3.92
CA ASP A 116 -8.42 1.35 4.09
C ASP A 116 -8.04 1.27 5.58
N GLU A 117 -8.27 2.35 6.33
CA GLU A 117 -8.01 2.41 7.77
C GLU A 117 -8.80 1.35 8.55
N LYS A 118 -10.08 1.15 8.17
CA LYS A 118 -10.91 0.11 8.80
C LYS A 118 -10.41 -1.29 8.47
N THR A 119 -9.99 -1.53 7.23
CA THR A 119 -9.44 -2.81 6.77
C THR A 119 -8.18 -3.15 7.55
N THR A 120 -7.21 -2.23 7.60
CA THR A 120 -5.97 -2.43 8.37
C THR A 120 -6.22 -2.62 9.86
N THR A 121 -7.24 -1.96 10.43
CA THR A 121 -7.61 -2.17 11.84
C THR A 121 -8.14 -3.59 12.07
N LEU A 122 -9.02 -4.08 11.21
CA LEU A 122 -9.57 -5.43 11.32
C LEU A 122 -8.51 -6.51 11.10
N GLU A 123 -7.60 -6.31 10.16
CA GLU A 123 -6.47 -7.23 9.94
C GLU A 123 -5.60 -7.37 11.20
N ARG A 124 -5.29 -6.25 11.86
CA ARG A 124 -4.57 -6.26 13.15
C ARG A 124 -5.36 -6.93 14.27
N GLU A 125 -6.66 -6.73 14.34
CA GLU A 125 -7.50 -7.40 15.33
C GLU A 125 -7.45 -8.93 15.14
N VAL A 126 -7.52 -9.41 13.90
CA VAL A 126 -7.39 -10.84 13.58
C VAL A 126 -6.02 -11.39 13.98
N GLU A 127 -4.94 -10.68 13.67
CA GLU A 127 -3.57 -11.07 14.08
C GLU A 127 -3.44 -11.17 15.60
N LEU A 128 -3.94 -10.18 16.34
CA LEU A 128 -3.87 -10.16 17.81
C LEU A 128 -4.70 -11.28 18.46
N ILE A 129 -5.85 -11.62 17.87
CA ILE A 129 -6.67 -12.74 18.35
C ILE A 129 -5.94 -14.07 18.14
N ASP A 130 -5.27 -14.25 17.01
CA ASP A 130 -4.51 -15.47 16.70
C ASP A 130 -3.30 -15.61 17.65
N GLU A 131 -2.56 -14.51 17.90
CA GLU A 131 -1.48 -14.48 18.88
C GLU A 131 -1.97 -14.82 20.29
N LEU A 132 -3.09 -14.23 20.72
CA LEU A 132 -3.71 -14.50 22.02
C LEU A 132 -4.16 -15.96 22.13
N PHE A 133 -4.77 -16.51 21.07
CA PHE A 133 -5.17 -17.91 21.02
C PHE A 133 -3.95 -18.84 21.19
N HIS A 134 -2.87 -18.59 20.46
CA HIS A 134 -1.66 -19.40 20.57
C HIS A 134 -0.99 -19.30 21.95
N ALA A 135 -0.90 -18.10 22.53
CA ALA A 135 -0.35 -17.90 23.86
C ALA A 135 -1.18 -18.61 24.94
N THR A 136 -2.52 -18.47 24.89
CA THR A 136 -3.43 -19.13 25.84
C THR A 136 -3.39 -20.65 25.69
N LEU A 137 -3.29 -21.18 24.48
CA LEU A 137 -3.14 -22.61 24.24
C LEU A 137 -1.83 -23.16 24.82
N GLU A 138 -0.71 -22.42 24.68
CA GLU A 138 0.56 -22.80 25.28
C GLU A 138 0.48 -22.85 26.81
N GLU A 139 -0.13 -21.84 27.45
CA GLU A 139 -0.33 -21.80 28.90
C GLU A 139 -1.19 -22.97 29.41
N LEU A 140 -2.23 -23.38 28.64
CA LEU A 140 -3.06 -24.53 28.95
C LEU A 140 -2.29 -25.85 28.81
N MET A 141 -1.54 -26.02 27.72
CA MET A 141 -0.79 -27.26 27.42
C MET A 141 0.41 -27.45 28.36
N THR A 142 1.00 -26.36 28.85
CA THR A 142 2.08 -26.38 29.85
C THR A 142 1.57 -26.45 31.28
N GLY A 143 0.24 -26.39 31.48
CA GLY A 143 -0.40 -26.44 32.81
C GLY A 143 -0.18 -25.17 33.64
N GLN A 144 0.32 -24.09 33.05
CA GLN A 144 0.45 -22.78 33.70
C GLN A 144 -0.91 -22.11 33.91
N ARG A 145 -1.90 -22.46 33.09
CA ARG A 145 -3.32 -22.13 33.29
C ARG A 145 -4.17 -23.39 33.37
N SER A 146 -5.14 -23.39 34.30
CA SER A 146 -6.11 -24.49 34.44
C SER A 146 -7.44 -24.12 33.80
N ALA A 147 -7.94 -24.99 32.90
CA ALA A 147 -9.25 -24.84 32.27
C ALA A 147 -10.42 -24.91 33.27
N VAL A 148 -10.22 -25.52 34.45
CA VAL A 148 -11.26 -25.64 35.49
C VAL A 148 -11.66 -24.26 36.03
N SER A 149 -10.71 -23.34 36.16
CA SER A 149 -10.97 -21.98 36.64
C SER A 149 -11.79 -21.11 35.65
N LEU A 150 -11.76 -21.44 34.35
CA LEU A 150 -12.53 -20.76 33.30
C LEU A 150 -13.99 -21.25 33.23
N ILE A 151 -14.24 -22.49 33.64
CA ILE A 151 -15.59 -23.09 33.67
C ILE A 151 -16.39 -22.57 34.89
N GLU A 152 -15.72 -22.39 36.03
CA GLU A 152 -16.36 -21.89 37.26
C GLU A 152 -16.67 -20.38 37.23
N SER A 153 -16.06 -19.62 36.31
CA SER A 153 -16.26 -18.16 36.16
C SER A 153 -17.37 -17.76 35.17
N GLY A 154 -18.01 -18.72 34.49
CA GLY A 154 -19.28 -18.49 33.79
C GLY A 154 -19.21 -17.86 32.40
N GLU A 155 -18.07 -17.91 31.70
CA GLU A 155 -17.93 -17.27 30.37
C GLU A 155 -18.25 -18.19 29.17
N ILE A 156 -18.62 -19.46 29.38
CA ILE A 156 -19.11 -20.33 28.29
C ILE A 156 -20.26 -21.21 28.81
N GLN A 157 -21.49 -20.88 28.40
CA GLN A 157 -22.64 -21.80 28.38
C GLN A 157 -22.96 -22.18 26.92
#